data_AF-A0A954F736-F1
#
_entry.id   AF-A0A954F736-F1
#
_cell.length_a   1.000
_cell.length_b   1.000
_cell.length_c   1.000
_cell.angle_alpha   90.00
_cell.angle_beta   90.00
_cell.angle_gamma   90.00
#
_symmetry.space_group_name_H-M   'P 1'
#
loop_
_entity.id
_entity.type
_entity.pdbx_description
1 polymer ?
#
loop_
_entity_poly.entity_id
_entity_poly.type
_entity_poly.pdbx_seq_one_letter_code
_entity_poly.pdbx_strand_id
1 'polypeptide(L)'
;YPRPVDRRRTRPITPARGHWKTITERVWVSGATRQEWVPPVYETICDSRGGAHRVMVCEGHYRTVQDPGHYEMRSRKVWVPARREITRGRRDRCD
;
A
#
# COMPACT_ATOMS: atom_id res chain seq x y z
N TYR A 1 -28.31 -1.93 48.65
CA TYR A 1 -29.26 -1.58 47.56
C TYR A 1 -28.51 -1.09 46.33
N PRO A 2 -28.53 -1.80 45.19
CA PRO A 2 -28.00 -1.25 43.93
C PRO A 2 -29.06 -0.35 43.26
N ARG A 3 -28.61 0.76 42.65
CA ARG A 3 -29.46 1.79 42.02
C ARG A 3 -30.07 1.32 40.68
N PRO A 4 -31.21 1.87 40.23
CA PRO A 4 -31.84 1.49 38.97
C PRO A 4 -31.00 1.95 37.78
N VAL A 5 -30.74 1.04 36.83
CA VAL A 5 -30.06 1.36 35.58
C VAL A 5 -31.01 2.15 34.70
N ASP A 6 -30.65 3.40 34.39
CA ASP A 6 -31.42 4.30 33.54
C ASP A 6 -31.53 3.72 32.11
N ARG A 7 -32.70 3.20 31.75
CA ARG A 7 -33.03 2.63 30.44
C ARG A 7 -33.22 3.73 29.38
N ARG A 8 -32.27 4.66 29.23
CA ARG A 8 -32.30 5.62 28.12
C ARG A 8 -32.00 4.89 26.82
N ARG A 9 -33.07 4.38 26.20
CA ARG A 9 -33.25 4.22 24.76
C ARG A 9 -31.95 4.04 23.99
N THR A 10 -31.30 2.89 24.14
CA THR A 10 -30.46 2.35 23.08
C THR A 10 -31.39 2.10 21.90
N ARG A 11 -31.50 3.09 21.01
CA ARG A 11 -32.15 2.87 19.71
C ARG A 11 -31.46 1.65 19.10
N PRO A 12 -32.21 0.61 18.69
CA PRO A 12 -31.59 -0.51 18.01
C PRO A 12 -30.79 0.06 16.85
N ILE A 13 -29.51 -0.33 16.75
CA ILE A 13 -28.68 0.01 15.60
C ILE A 13 -29.32 -0.70 14.42
N THR A 14 -30.29 -0.05 13.77
CA THR A 14 -30.82 -0.52 12.51
C THR A 14 -29.62 -0.59 11.58
N PRO A 15 -29.36 -1.73 10.89
CA PRO A 15 -28.27 -1.78 9.93
C PRO A 15 -28.45 -0.60 8.99
N ALA A 16 -27.44 0.28 8.95
CA ALA A 16 -27.52 1.50 8.16
C ALA A 16 -27.82 1.08 6.73
N ARG A 17 -29.02 1.43 6.21
CA ARG A 17 -29.35 1.21 4.80
C ARG A 17 -28.21 1.78 3.97
N GLY A 18 -27.79 1.06 2.94
CA GLY A 18 -26.62 1.41 2.15
C GLY A 18 -26.39 0.39 1.05
N HIS A 19 -25.34 0.58 0.28
CA HIS A 19 -24.94 -0.35 -0.77
C HIS A 19 -23.42 -0.45 -0.84
N TRP A 20 -22.93 -1.59 -1.33
CA TRP A 20 -21.53 -1.75 -1.68
C TRP A 20 -21.25 -1.03 -2.99
N LYS A 21 -20.23 -0.16 -3.00
CA LYS A 21 -19.70 0.46 -4.20
C LYS A 21 -18.27 -0.03 -4.42
N THR A 22 -17.95 -0.43 -5.65
CA THR A 22 -16.57 -0.67 -6.05
C THR A 22 -15.95 0.66 -6.44
N ILE A 23 -14.82 1.00 -5.83
CA ILE A 23 -14.02 2.16 -6.20
C ILE A 23 -12.72 1.63 -6.79
N THR A 24 -12.35 2.15 -7.96
CA THR A 24 -11.08 1.87 -8.62
C THR A 24 -10.18 3.09 -8.46
N GLU A 25 -9.00 2.88 -7.88
CA GLU A 25 -8.03 3.93 -7.60
C GLU A 25 -6.68 3.55 -8.21
N ARG A 26 -5.95 4.56 -8.68
CA ARG A 26 -4.58 4.40 -9.18
C ARG A 26 -3.62 4.47 -8.00
N VAL A 27 -2.94 3.38 -7.69
CA VAL A 27 -2.01 3.26 -6.56
C VAL A 27 -0.59 3.12 -7.09
N TRP A 28 0.36 3.87 -6.53
CA TRP A 28 1.77 3.67 -6.83
C TRP A 28 2.29 2.42 -6.13
N VAL A 29 2.90 1.53 -6.90
CA VAL A 29 3.53 0.30 -6.40
C VAL A 29 5.03 0.44 -6.59
N SER A 30 5.78 0.29 -5.50
CA SER A 30 7.24 0.29 -5.53
C SER A 30 7.75 -0.88 -6.38
N GLY A 31 8.74 -0.62 -7.23
CA GLY A 31 9.39 -1.66 -8.01
C GLY A 31 10.11 -2.65 -7.11
N ALA A 32 10.32 -3.86 -7.63
CA ALA A 32 11.02 -4.92 -6.92
C ALA A 32 12.52 -4.59 -6.78
N THR A 33 13.16 -5.20 -5.80
CA THR A 33 14.62 -5.18 -5.66
C THR A 33 15.17 -6.56 -5.98
N ARG A 34 16.24 -6.60 -6.77
CA ARG A 34 16.95 -7.84 -7.08
C ARG A 34 18.45 -7.66 -6.88
N GLN A 35 19.13 -8.76 -6.55
CA GLN A 35 20.58 -8.79 -6.49
C GLN A 35 21.13 -9.30 -7.81
N GLU A 36 22.13 -8.59 -8.34
CA GLU A 36 22.88 -8.99 -9.52
C GLU A 36 24.32 -9.28 -9.09
N TRP A 37 24.85 -10.43 -9.52
CA TRP A 37 26.26 -10.76 -9.30
C TRP A 37 27.12 -10.00 -10.31
N VAL A 38 28.04 -9.19 -9.80
CA VAL A 38 29.07 -8.51 -10.60
C VAL A 38 30.33 -9.37 -10.56
N PRO A 39 30.83 -9.86 -11.71
CA PRO A 39 32.00 -10.73 -11.72
C PRO A 39 33.28 -9.97 -11.33
N PRO A 40 34.29 -10.66 -10.77
CA PRO A 40 35.59 -10.08 -10.45
C PRO A 40 36.31 -9.58 -11.72
N VAL A 41 37.10 -8.51 -11.55
CA VAL A 41 37.92 -7.94 -12.62
C VAL A 41 39.36 -8.41 -12.46
N TYR A 42 39.94 -8.84 -13.57
CA TYR A 42 41.33 -9.27 -13.65
C TYR A 42 42.09 -8.43 -14.67
N GLU A 43 43.34 -8.12 -14.37
CA GLU A 43 44.26 -7.47 -15.28
C GLU A 43 45.48 -8.35 -15.53
N THR A 44 46.12 -8.17 -16.68
CA THR A 44 47.37 -8.83 -17.01
C THR A 44 48.52 -7.86 -16.74
N ILE A 45 49.41 -8.23 -15.82
CA ILE A 45 50.64 -7.50 -15.55
C ILE A 45 51.81 -8.26 -16.15
N CYS A 46 52.68 -7.53 -16.84
CA CYS A 46 53.95 -8.06 -17.34
C CYS A 46 55.06 -7.77 -16.33
N ASP A 47 55.84 -8.78 -15.99
CA ASP A 47 57.06 -8.60 -15.19
C ASP A 47 58.23 -8.08 -16.04
N SER A 48 59.33 -7.70 -15.39
CA SER A 48 60.54 -7.20 -16.05
C SER A 48 61.29 -8.26 -16.88
N ARG A 49 60.89 -9.53 -16.78
CA ARG A 49 61.47 -10.68 -17.48
C ARG A 49 60.57 -11.16 -18.64
N GLY A 50 59.46 -10.47 -18.92
CA GLY A 50 58.52 -10.79 -19.99
C GLY A 50 57.44 -11.82 -19.63
N GLY A 51 57.34 -12.24 -18.37
CA GLY A 51 56.27 -13.09 -17.86
C GLY A 51 54.97 -12.32 -17.68
N ALA A 52 53.86 -12.87 -18.19
CA ALA A 52 52.52 -12.29 -18.03
C ALA A 52 51.72 -13.04 -16.97
N HIS A 53 51.21 -12.30 -15.98
CA HIS A 53 50.42 -12.84 -14.88
C HIS A 53 49.05 -12.16 -14.82
N ARG A 54 47.99 -12.96 -14.63
CA ARG A 54 46.65 -12.43 -14.33
C ARG A 54 46.54 -12.17 -12.84
N VAL A 55 46.29 -10.92 -12.47
CA VAL A 55 46.02 -10.51 -11.10
C VAL A 55 44.58 -10.07 -10.98
N MET A 56 43.94 -10.41 -9.86
CA MET A 56 42.62 -9.88 -9.54
C MET A 56 42.79 -8.46 -9.02
N VAL A 57 42.13 -7.49 -9.65
CA VAL A 57 42.19 -6.08 -9.27
C VAL A 57 40.93 -5.62 -8.55
N CYS A 58 39.83 -6.34 -8.73
CA CYS A 58 38.57 -6.09 -8.04
C CYS A 58 37.84 -7.42 -7.81
N GLU A 59 37.38 -7.64 -6.57
CA GLU A 59 36.60 -8.81 -6.23
C GLU A 59 35.19 -8.74 -6.81
N GLY A 60 34.62 -9.92 -7.08
CA GLY A 60 33.21 -10.01 -7.46
C GLY A 60 32.34 -9.70 -6.26
N HIS A 61 31.24 -9.00 -6.48
CA HIS A 61 30.31 -8.62 -5.41
C HIS A 61 28.87 -8.64 -5.90
N TYR A 62 27.94 -8.72 -4.96
CA TYR A 62 26.53 -8.52 -5.25
C TYR A 62 26.20 -7.04 -5.25
N ARG A 63 25.50 -6.60 -6.29
CA ARG A 63 24.93 -5.27 -6.39
C ARG A 63 23.41 -5.36 -6.29
N THR A 64 22.81 -4.56 -5.42
CA THR A 64 21.35 -4.43 -5.35
C THR A 64 20.87 -3.44 -6.40
N VAL A 65 19.93 -3.87 -7.25
CA VAL A 65 19.27 -3.06 -8.27
C VAL A 65 17.79 -2.92 -7.89
N GLN A 66 17.27 -1.70 -8.01
CA GLN A 66 15.87 -1.40 -7.81
C GLN A 66 15.20 -1.17 -9.17
N ASP A 67 14.18 -1.96 -9.46
CA ASP A 67 13.35 -1.78 -10.64
C ASP A 67 12.47 -0.53 -10.47
N PRO A 68 12.08 0.14 -11.56
CA PRO A 68 11.19 1.29 -11.47
C PRO A 68 9.82 0.87 -10.91
N GLY A 69 9.26 1.71 -10.05
CA GLY A 69 7.86 1.57 -9.64
C GLY A 69 6.91 1.84 -10.80
N HIS A 70 5.67 1.38 -10.65
CA HIS A 70 4.62 1.63 -11.62
C HIS A 70 3.30 1.91 -10.91
N TYR A 71 2.37 2.48 -11.66
CA TYR A 71 1.01 2.65 -11.17
C TYR A 71 0.15 1.45 -11.53
N GLU A 72 -0.56 0.93 -10.54
CA GLU A 72 -1.49 -0.18 -10.68
C GLU A 72 -2.91 0.31 -10.35
N MET A 73 -3.91 -0.19 -11.08
CA MET A 73 -5.32 0.07 -10.78
C MET A 73 -5.82 -0.97 -9.78
N ARG A 74 -6.19 -0.52 -8.58
CA ARG A 74 -6.74 -1.41 -7.54
C ARG A 74 -8.20 -1.10 -7.27
N SER A 75 -9.00 -2.16 -7.20
CA SER A 75 -10.43 -2.08 -6.91
C SER A 75 -10.72 -2.57 -5.50
N ARG A 76 -11.44 -1.76 -4.71
CA ARG A 76 -11.92 -2.17 -3.38
C ARG A 76 -13.40 -1.88 -3.21
N LYS A 77 -14.08 -2.71 -2.41
CA LYS A 77 -15.48 -2.50 -2.03
C LYS A 77 -15.54 -1.58 -0.81
N VAL A 78 -16.30 -0.50 -0.93
CA VAL A 78 -16.58 0.44 0.16
C VAL A 78 -18.08 0.45 0.41
N TRP A 79 -18.49 0.40 1.69
CA TRP A 79 -19.89 0.54 2.06
C TRP A 79 -20.27 2.02 2.02
N VAL A 80 -21.23 2.37 1.17
CA VAL A 80 -21.77 3.73 1.09
C VAL A 80 -23.09 3.77 1.86
N PRO A 81 -23.15 4.52 2.99
CA PRO A 81 -24.39 4.66 3.73
C PRO A 81 -25.41 5.44 2.90
N ALA A 82 -26.67 5.02 2.96
CA ALA A 82 -27.77 5.75 2.37
C ALA A 82 -27.87 7.14 2.99
N ARG A 83 -28.08 8.14 2.14
CA ARG A 83 -28.30 9.52 2.59
C ARG A 83 -29.47 9.53 3.56
N ARG A 84 -29.27 10.07 4.76
CA ARG A 84 -30.40 10.36 5.66
C ARG A 84 -31.16 11.52 5.07
N GLU A 85 -32.32 11.26 4.50
CA GLU A 85 -33.31 12.32 4.29
C GLU A 85 -33.75 12.80 5.67
N ILE A 86 -33.31 14.00 6.02
CA ILE A 86 -33.87 14.71 7.16
C ILE A 86 -35.22 15.20 6.65
N THR A 87 -36.28 14.43 6.90
CA THR A 87 -37.64 14.92 6.73
C THR A 87 -37.78 16.07 7.73
N ARG A 88 -37.66 17.32 7.26
CA ARG A 88 -37.98 18.49 8.08
C ARG A 88 -39.43 18.33 8.48
N GLY A 89 -39.65 18.10 9.78
CA GLY A 89 -40.98 17.94 10.35
C GLY A 89 -41.90 19.05 9.88
N ARG A 90 -43.03 18.62 9.31
CA ARG A 90 -44.22 19.42 9.06
C ARG A 90 -44.49 20.26 10.31
N ARG A 91 -44.39 21.59 10.21
CA ARG A 91 -44.92 22.48 11.25
C ARG A 91 -46.43 22.44 11.09
N ASP A 92 -47.08 21.65 11.92
CA ASP A 92 -48.49 21.85 12.22
C ASP A 92 -48.59 23.23 12.89
N ARG A 93 -49.10 24.21 12.15
CA ARG A 93 -49.48 25.50 12.67
C ARG A 93 -51.00 25.47 12.78
N CYS A 94 -51.48 25.35 14.00
CA CYS A 94 -52.84 25.72 14.36
C CYS A 94 -52.90 27.25 14.36
N ASP A 95 -53.84 27.81 13.62
CA ASP A 95 -54.58 29.04 13.94
C ASP A 95 -55.98 28.89 13.30
#